data_AF-A0ABD5Y5B2-F1
#
_entry.id   AF-A0ABD5Y5B2-F1
#
_cell.length_a   1.000
_cell.length_b   1.000
_cell.length_c   1.000
_cell.angle_alpha   90.00
_cell.angle_beta   90.00
_cell.angle_gamma   90.00
#
_symmetry.space_group_name_H-M   'P 1'
#
loop_
_entity.id
_entity.type
_entity.pdbx_description
1 polymer ?
#
loop_
_entity_poly.entity_id
_entity_poly.type
_entity_poly.pdbx_seq_one_letter_code
_entity_poly.pdbx_strand_id
1 'polypeptide(L)'
;MIRYLLAWVHRTDWLWLIIGGFYLLAYLFWYQEALAELPGSLRNPPGDYPPHWPLDFAVTGLVGAVLTYLGFRRAADLATGRRERRTRWTYRSTEESMR
;
A
#
# COMPACT_ATOMS: atom_id res chain seq x y z
N MET A 1 -24.00 -15.86 -1.13
CA MET A 1 -23.44 -14.96 -2.16
C MET A 1 -22.51 -13.89 -1.56
N ILE A 2 -22.99 -13.02 -0.67
CA ILE A 2 -22.19 -11.92 -0.08
C ILE A 2 -20.88 -12.39 0.61
N ARG A 3 -20.91 -13.50 1.37
CA ARG A 3 -19.72 -14.02 2.06
C ARG A 3 -18.59 -14.45 1.12
N TYR A 4 -18.93 -15.01 -0.04
CA TYR A 4 -17.95 -15.39 -1.07
C TYR A 4 -17.31 -14.16 -1.70
N LEU A 5 -18.11 -13.12 -1.92
CA LEU A 5 -17.67 -11.84 -2.48
C LEU A 5 -16.70 -11.13 -1.52
N LEU A 6 -17.03 -11.06 -0.23
CA LEU A 6 -16.14 -10.51 0.81
C LEU A 6 -14.83 -11.32 0.95
N ALA A 7 -14.91 -12.65 0.91
CA ALA A 7 -13.74 -13.51 0.97
C ALA A 7 -12.82 -13.31 -0.26
N TRP A 8 -13.42 -13.14 -1.44
CA TRP A 8 -12.68 -12.83 -2.66
C TRP A 8 -12.00 -11.47 -2.58
N VAL A 9 -12.72 -10.42 -2.15
CA VAL A 9 -12.16 -9.07 -1.96
C VAL A 9 -10.99 -9.09 -0.96
N HIS A 10 -11.15 -9.75 0.19
CA HIS A 10 -10.06 -9.88 1.17
C HIS A 10 -8.87 -10.72 0.72
N ARG A 11 -9.04 -11.51 -0.35
CA ARG A 11 -7.95 -12.30 -0.95
C ARG A 11 -7.19 -11.48 -2.00
N THR A 12 -7.84 -10.51 -2.63
CA THR A 12 -7.30 -9.70 -3.72
C THR A 12 -6.98 -8.26 -3.31
N ASP A 13 -7.32 -7.85 -2.08
CA ASP A 13 -7.07 -6.53 -1.50
C ASP A 13 -5.62 -6.06 -1.72
N TRP A 14 -4.64 -6.92 -1.48
CA TRP A 14 -3.22 -6.63 -1.67
C TRP A 14 -2.87 -6.21 -3.10
N LEU A 15 -3.52 -6.80 -4.10
CA LEU A 15 -3.27 -6.48 -5.50
C LEU A 15 -3.77 -5.06 -5.81
N TRP A 16 -4.95 -4.71 -5.29
CA TRP A 16 -5.50 -3.36 -5.41
C TRP A 16 -4.65 -2.31 -4.71
N LEU A 17 -4.08 -2.64 -3.54
CA LEU A 17 -3.14 -1.75 -2.84
C LEU A 17 -1.88 -1.50 -3.68
N ILE A 18 -1.32 -2.53 -4.31
CA ILE A 18 -0.15 -2.39 -5.19
C ILE A 18 -0.49 -1.54 -6.42
N ILE A 19 -1.58 -1.87 -7.13
CA ILE A 19 -1.99 -1.16 -8.34
C ILE A 19 -2.28 0.30 -8.03
N GLY A 20 -3.08 0.59 -6.99
CA GLY A 20 -3.41 1.95 -6.59
C GLY A 20 -2.18 2.72 -6.09
N GLY A 21 -1.29 2.07 -5.34
CA GLY A 21 -0.05 2.65 -4.89
C GLY A 21 0.87 3.06 -6.05
N PHE A 22 1.11 2.17 -7.01
CA PHE A 22 1.89 2.48 -8.20
C PHE A 22 1.24 3.52 -9.09
N TYR A 23 -0.10 3.53 -9.19
CA TYR A 23 -0.81 4.57 -9.94
C TYR A 23 -0.55 5.97 -9.37
N LEU A 24 -0.64 6.12 -8.04
CA LEU A 24 -0.32 7.39 -7.39
C LEU A 24 1.15 7.75 -7.54
N LEU A 25 2.07 6.79 -7.39
CA LEU A 25 3.50 7.02 -7.61
C LEU A 25 3.80 7.46 -9.04
N ALA A 26 3.18 6.81 -10.03
CA ALA A 26 3.28 7.18 -11.45
C ALA A 26 2.71 8.58 -11.71
N TYR A 27 1.64 8.96 -11.03
CA TYR A 27 1.07 10.30 -11.13
C TYR A 27 2.07 11.38 -10.70
N LEU A 28 2.93 11.12 -9.70
CA LEU A 28 3.99 12.08 -9.35
C LEU A 28 5.01 12.29 -10.48
N PHE A 29 5.28 11.27 -11.31
CA PHE A 29 6.19 11.40 -12.46
C PHE A 29 5.64 12.29 -13.57
N TRP A 30 4.34 12.62 -13.54
CA TRP A 30 3.77 13.64 -14.41
C TRP A 30 4.25 15.06 -14.05
N TYR A 31 4.77 15.25 -12.83
CA TYR A 31 5.30 16.52 -12.30
C TYR A 31 6.83 16.55 -12.36
N GLN A 32 7.41 16.31 -13.54
CA GLN A 32 8.86 16.16 -13.73
C GLN A 32 9.68 17.36 -13.23
N GLU A 33 9.23 18.58 -13.51
CA GLU A 33 9.90 19.81 -13.07
C GLU A 33 9.96 19.90 -11.53
N ALA A 34 8.85 19.56 -10.89
CA ALA A 34 8.78 19.64 -9.45
C ALA A 34 9.56 18.52 -8.75
N LEU A 35 9.67 17.34 -9.37
CA LEU A 35 10.57 16.27 -8.95
C LEU A 35 12.05 16.68 -9.07
N ALA A 36 12.43 17.36 -10.15
CA ALA A 36 13.80 17.79 -10.41
C ALA A 36 14.29 18.83 -9.39
N GLU A 37 13.38 19.65 -8.85
CA GLU A 37 13.69 20.70 -7.87
C GLU A 37 13.45 20.29 -6.41
N LEU A 38 13.24 18.99 -6.12
CA LEU A 38 13.10 18.52 -4.74
C LEU A 38 14.38 18.74 -3.91
N PRO A 39 14.28 19.16 -2.64
CA PRO A 39 13.07 19.49 -1.88
C PRO A 39 12.61 20.96 -2.03
N GLY A 40 13.29 21.77 -2.82
CA GLY A 40 12.99 23.19 -3.02
C GLY A 40 11.58 23.45 -3.57
N SER A 41 11.10 22.60 -4.47
CA SER A 41 9.74 22.67 -5.05
C SER A 41 8.62 22.57 -4.01
N LEU A 42 8.84 21.84 -2.91
CA LEU A 42 7.85 21.72 -1.82
C LEU A 42 7.73 23.02 -1.01
N ARG A 43 8.78 23.84 -0.99
CA ARG A 43 8.82 25.10 -0.24
C ARG A 43 8.47 26.30 -1.11
N ASN A 44 8.92 26.29 -2.35
CA ASN A 44 8.65 27.30 -3.36
C ASN A 44 8.17 26.57 -4.63
N PRO A 45 6.87 26.32 -4.79
CA PRO A 45 6.36 25.68 -6.00
C PRO A 45 6.66 26.54 -7.24
N PRO A 46 6.90 25.94 -8.41
CA PRO A 46 7.07 26.69 -9.65
C PRO A 46 5.83 27.55 -9.94
N GLY A 47 6.02 28.70 -10.59
CA GLY A 47 5.01 29.77 -10.66
C GLY A 47 3.65 29.37 -11.27
N ASP A 48 3.62 28.32 -12.09
CA ASP A 48 2.41 27.83 -12.75
C ASP A 48 1.59 26.84 -11.90
N TYR A 49 2.09 26.44 -10.72
CA TYR A 49 1.40 25.49 -9.85
C TYR A 49 0.48 26.19 -8.82
N PRO A 50 -0.71 25.63 -8.56
CA PRO A 50 -1.62 26.19 -7.57
C PRO A 50 -1.05 26.06 -6.14
N PRO A 51 -1.46 26.93 -5.19
CA PRO A 51 -0.88 26.94 -3.84
C PRO A 51 -1.02 25.64 -3.03
N HIS A 52 -2.02 24.81 -3.33
CA HIS A 52 -2.22 23.51 -2.67
C HIS A 52 -1.31 22.40 -3.20
N TRP A 53 -0.65 22.64 -4.34
CA TRP A 53 0.16 21.63 -5.03
C TRP A 53 1.23 20.96 -4.14
N PRO A 54 2.00 21.67 -3.28
CA PRO A 54 3.02 21.02 -2.46
C PRO A 54 2.44 19.99 -1.47
N LEU A 55 1.29 20.32 -0.88
CA LEU A 55 0.58 19.43 0.04
C LEU A 55 0.07 18.20 -0.72
N ASP A 56 -0.57 18.42 -1.87
CA ASP A 56 -1.14 17.35 -2.69
C ASP A 56 -0.05 16.41 -3.22
N PHE A 57 1.09 16.96 -3.62
CA PHE A 57 2.26 16.18 -4.05
C PHE A 57 2.79 15.32 -2.90
N ALA A 58 3.02 15.90 -1.73
CA ALA A 58 3.52 15.18 -0.56
C ALA A 58 2.55 14.08 -0.10
N VAL A 59 1.24 14.40 -0.03
CA VAL A 59 0.20 13.45 0.37
C VAL A 59 0.09 12.32 -0.66
N THR A 60 0.09 12.63 -1.95
CA THR A 60 0.01 11.64 -3.03
C THR A 60 1.20 10.68 -2.98
N GLY A 61 2.42 11.20 -2.82
CA GLY A 61 3.63 10.40 -2.68
C GLY A 61 3.58 9.49 -1.45
N LEU A 62 3.18 10.03 -0.31
CA LEU A 62 3.07 9.28 0.93
C LEU A 62 2.02 8.18 0.84
N VAL A 63 0.81 8.49 0.35
CA VAL A 63 -0.27 7.51 0.17
C VAL A 63 0.16 6.43 -0.82
N GLY A 64 0.74 6.82 -1.96
CA GLY A 64 1.25 5.88 -2.97
C GLY A 64 2.30 4.91 -2.39
N ALA A 65 3.26 5.42 -1.62
CA ALA A 65 4.28 4.61 -0.97
C ALA A 65 3.69 3.67 0.09
N VAL A 66 2.79 4.16 0.94
CA VAL A 66 2.14 3.36 1.99
C VAL A 66 1.30 2.24 1.40
N LEU A 67 0.48 2.53 0.37
CA LEU A 67 -0.34 1.53 -0.30
C LEU A 67 0.52 0.43 -0.93
N THR A 68 1.56 0.83 -1.66
CA THR A 68 2.52 -0.10 -2.28
C THR A 68 3.19 -0.99 -1.23
N TYR A 69 3.68 -0.40 -0.14
CA TYR A 69 4.32 -1.14 0.95
C TYR A 69 3.36 -2.15 1.61
N LEU A 70 2.14 -1.73 1.96
CA LEU A 70 1.14 -2.59 2.58
C LEU A 70 0.72 -3.73 1.65
N GLY A 71 0.55 -3.44 0.36
CA GLY A 71 0.26 -4.42 -0.68
C GLY A 71 1.35 -5.48 -0.79
N PHE A 72 2.61 -5.08 -0.90
CA PHE A 72 3.74 -6.03 -0.96
C PHE A 72 3.93 -6.82 0.33
N ARG A 73 3.78 -6.17 1.50
CA ARG A 73 3.84 -6.87 2.79
C ARG A 73 2.79 -7.98 2.87
N ARG A 74 1.57 -7.68 2.44
CA ARG A 74 0.48 -8.65 2.41
C ARG A 74 0.73 -9.78 1.41
N ALA A 75 1.23 -9.46 0.21
CA ALA A 75 1.64 -10.45 -0.78
C ALA A 75 2.73 -11.39 -0.24
N ALA A 76 3.73 -10.86 0.47
CA ALA A 76 4.79 -11.62 1.09
C ALA A 76 4.28 -12.56 2.22
N ASP A 77 3.37 -12.08 3.06
CA ASP A 77 2.74 -12.90 4.10
C ASP A 77 1.92 -14.08 3.51
N LEU A 78 1.31 -13.87 2.34
CA LEU A 78 0.61 -14.93 1.59
C LEU A 78 1.61 -15.90 0.94
N ALA A 79 2.66 -15.40 0.29
CA ALA A 79 3.67 -16.22 -0.39
C ALA A 79 4.46 -17.12 0.58
N THR A 80 4.69 -16.65 1.81
CA THR A 80 5.42 -17.42 2.84
C THR A 80 4.54 -18.41 3.62
N GLY A 81 3.22 -18.42 3.36
CA GLY A 81 2.25 -19.24 4.10
C GLY A 81 2.15 -18.87 5.59
N ARG A 82 2.59 -17.66 5.97
CA ARG A 82 2.73 -17.25 7.37
C ARG A 82 1.39 -17.25 8.11
N ARG A 83 0.30 -16.92 7.39
CA ARG A 83 -1.06 -16.96 7.91
C ARG A 83 -1.53 -18.39 8.19
N GLU A 84 -1.13 -19.34 7.37
CA GLU A 84 -1.48 -20.76 7.46
C GLU A 84 -0.65 -21.49 8.54
N ARG A 85 0.62 -21.12 8.69
CA ARG A 85 1.48 -21.62 9.79
C ARG A 85 1.01 -21.15 11.16
N ARG A 86 0.53 -19.92 11.28
CA ARG A 86 0.04 -19.38 12.55
C ARG A 86 -1.19 -20.13 13.06
N THR A 87 -2.17 -20.37 12.19
CA THR A 87 -3.38 -21.16 12.55
C THR A 87 -3.03 -22.60 12.91
N ARG A 88 -2.16 -23.26 12.14
CA ARG A 88 -1.72 -24.64 12.44
C ARG A 88 -1.06 -24.77 13.82
N TRP A 89 -0.22 -23.80 14.20
CA TRP A 89 0.42 -23.79 15.53
C TRP A 89 -0.59 -23.66 16.66
N THR A 90 -1.61 -22.81 16.51
CA THR A 90 -2.63 -22.62 17.54
C THR A 90 -3.39 -23.91 17.81
N TYR A 91 -3.90 -24.59 16.79
CA TYR A 91 -4.62 -25.88 16.95
C TYR A 91 -3.77 -26.93 17.67
N ARG A 92 -2.50 -27.08 17.28
CA ARG A 92 -1.59 -28.06 17.89
C ARG A 92 -1.36 -27.78 19.37
N SER A 93 -1.18 -26.51 19.75
CA SER A 93 -0.98 -26.13 21.15
C SER A 93 -2.23 -26.38 22.01
N THR A 94 -3.43 -26.20 21.45
CA THR A 94 -4.67 -26.48 22.17
C THR A 94 -4.85 -27.98 22.41
N GLU A 95 -4.56 -28.82 21.40
CA GLU A 95 -4.61 -30.28 21.55
C GLU A 95 -3.58 -30.81 22.58
N GLU A 96 -2.37 -30.25 22.60
CA GLU A 96 -1.35 -30.59 23.60
C GLU A 96 -1.74 -30.15 25.02
N SER A 97 -2.49 -29.05 25.17
CA SER A 97 -2.98 -28.58 26.48
C SER A 97 -4.17 -29.36 27.04
N MET A 98 -4.84 -30.16 26.20
CA MET A 98 -6.00 -30.99 26.58
C MET A 98 -5.64 -32.45 26.86
N ARG A 99 -4.37 -32.83 26.71
CA ARG A 99 -3.82 -34.14 27.09
C ARG A 99 -3.09 -34.03 28.42
#